data_AF-A0A6J2Z024-F1
#
_entry.id   AF-A0A6J2Z024-F1
#
_cell.length_a   1.000
_cell.length_b   1.000
_cell.length_c   1.000
_cell.angle_alpha   90.00
_cell.angle_beta   90.00
_cell.angle_gamma   90.00
#
_symmetry.space_group_name_H-M   'P 1'
#
loop_
_entity.id
_entity.type
_entity.pdbx_description
1 polymer ?
#
loop_
_entity_poly.entity_id
_entity_poly.type
_entity_poly.pdbx_seq_one_letter_code
_entity_poly.pdbx_strand_id
1 'polypeptide(L)'
;MNVIFQPMKCGLFSETLYLLTDKNTYQQLEIIGDGIAFNKKLISVDVPNHSKDIESKPGHRIFLGYIENTDPITMTLRLKNNSGLLLKYKFKCVEKNDDIAFDMSDWIQTNYENQVLAPYGTSEVIFQITPLKCCTGDYCNTSLRLFIKDVPITSLEENEEFVIETQNRSLRELVEDVLVK
;
A
#
# COMPACT_ATOMS: atom_id res chain seq x y z
N MET A 1 -14.96 18.00 24.42
CA MET A 1 -14.53 18.75 23.23
C MET A 1 -13.61 17.84 22.44
N ASN A 2 -14.00 17.46 21.22
CA ASN A 2 -13.11 16.69 20.33
C ASN A 2 -12.44 17.70 19.41
N VAL A 3 -11.13 17.81 19.47
CA VAL A 3 -10.35 18.62 18.53
C VAL A 3 -9.84 17.70 17.44
N ILE A 4 -10.20 18.01 16.18
CA ILE A 4 -9.73 17.26 15.02
C ILE A 4 -8.49 18.00 14.50
N PHE A 5 -7.34 17.34 14.55
CA PHE A 5 -6.09 17.82 13.98
C PHE A 5 -5.93 17.26 12.56
N GLN A 6 -5.98 18.14 11.55
CA GLN A 6 -5.86 17.80 10.13
C GLN A 6 -4.80 18.71 9.48
N PRO A 7 -3.51 18.35 9.58
CA PRO A 7 -2.45 19.17 8.99
C PRO A 7 -2.57 19.15 7.46
N MET A 8 -2.57 20.33 6.83
CA MET A 8 -2.61 20.48 5.37
C MET A 8 -1.23 20.33 4.70
N LYS A 9 -0.16 20.26 5.50
CA LYS A 9 1.23 20.13 5.03
C LYS A 9 1.97 19.14 5.91
N CYS A 10 3.16 18.73 5.48
CA CYS A 10 4.02 17.87 6.29
C CYS A 10 4.89 18.69 7.22
N GLY A 11 5.19 18.15 8.40
CA GLY A 11 6.05 18.78 9.41
C GLY A 11 5.43 18.80 10.81
N LEU A 12 6.14 19.43 11.73
CA LEU A 12 5.66 19.67 13.09
C LEU A 12 4.72 20.88 13.09
N PHE A 13 3.53 20.71 13.64
CA PHE A 13 2.57 21.79 13.87
C PHE A 13 2.45 22.02 15.37
N SER A 14 2.54 23.29 15.76
CA SER A 14 2.10 23.75 17.08
C SER A 14 1.06 24.83 16.87
N GLU A 15 -0.13 24.62 17.41
CA GLU A 15 -1.22 25.59 17.41
C GLU A 15 -1.67 25.87 18.84
N THR A 16 -2.02 27.13 19.10
CA THR A 16 -2.49 27.55 20.42
C THR A 16 -3.99 27.84 20.38
N LEU A 17 -4.76 27.14 21.22
CA LEU A 17 -6.17 27.40 21.46
C LEU A 17 -6.35 28.21 22.73
N TYR A 18 -7.26 29.20 22.68
CA TYR A 18 -7.67 29.99 23.83
C TYR A 18 -9.11 29.65 24.21
N LEU A 19 -9.30 29.09 25.40
CA LEU A 19 -10.61 28.85 25.99
C LEU A 19 -11.02 30.07 26.81
N LEU A 20 -11.96 30.85 26.30
CA LEU A 20 -12.58 31.95 27.04
C LEU A 20 -13.59 31.39 28.06
N THR A 21 -13.56 31.92 29.27
CA THR A 21 -14.48 31.53 30.35
C THR A 21 -15.29 32.73 30.82
N ASP A 22 -16.46 32.47 31.41
CA ASP A 22 -17.49 33.48 31.77
C ASP A 22 -17.00 34.64 32.66
N LYS A 23 -15.82 34.52 33.27
CA LYS A 23 -15.20 35.56 34.13
C LYS A 23 -14.16 36.43 33.42
N ASN A 24 -14.19 36.52 32.08
CA ASN A 24 -13.15 37.19 31.28
C ASN A 24 -11.74 36.63 31.52
N THR A 25 -11.66 35.38 31.98
CA THR A 25 -10.41 34.64 32.13
C THR A 25 -10.23 33.71 30.94
N TYR A 26 -8.98 33.47 30.53
CA TYR A 26 -8.68 32.54 29.45
C TYR A 26 -7.74 31.44 29.91
N GLN A 27 -7.91 30.25 29.33
CA GLN A 27 -6.97 29.15 29.44
C GLN A 27 -6.32 28.91 28.08
N GLN A 28 -4.99 28.80 28.07
CA GLN A 28 -4.23 28.48 26.87
C GLN A 28 -4.00 26.96 26.80
N LEU A 29 -4.22 26.39 25.63
CA LEU A 29 -3.91 24.99 25.30
C LEU A 29 -3.00 24.99 24.07
N GLU A 30 -1.87 24.32 24.17
CA GLU A 30 -1.00 24.07 23.02
C GLU A 30 -1.31 22.69 22.45
N ILE A 31 -1.55 22.63 21.14
CA ILE A 31 -1.72 21.39 20.38
C ILE A 31 -0.48 21.22 19.53
N ILE A 32 0.25 20.15 19.79
CA ILE A 32 1.43 19.77 19.02
C ILE A 32 1.10 18.46 18.30
N GLY A 33 1.38 18.42 16.99
CA GLY A 33 1.16 17.22 16.18
C GLY A 33 2.03 17.22 14.93
N ASP A 34 2.28 16.03 14.40
CA ASP A 34 3.06 15.84 13.18
C ASP A 34 2.14 15.60 11.99
N GLY A 35 2.33 16.37 10.92
CA GLY A 35 1.81 16.08 9.59
C GLY A 35 2.80 15.20 8.84
N ILE A 36 2.35 14.03 8.41
CA ILE A 36 3.18 13.04 7.73
C ILE A 36 2.79 12.94 6.25
N ALA A 37 3.77 12.93 5.36
CA ALA A 37 3.59 12.59 3.94
C ALA A 37 3.89 11.11 3.71
N PHE A 38 2.98 10.44 3.01
CA PHE A 38 3.16 9.10 2.49
C PHE A 38 3.55 9.20 1.01
N ASN A 39 4.67 8.54 0.69
CA ASN A 39 5.19 8.44 -0.67
C ASN A 39 5.73 7.06 -0.99
N LYS A 40 6.02 6.82 -2.27
CA LYS A 40 6.49 5.54 -2.81
C LYS A 40 7.85 5.14 -2.25
N LYS A 41 8.62 6.08 -1.71
CA LYS A 41 9.94 5.81 -1.10
C LYS A 41 9.85 5.34 0.35
N LEU A 42 8.67 5.45 0.96
CA LEU A 42 8.42 5.08 2.36
C LEU A 42 8.65 3.59 2.60
N ILE A 43 8.41 2.75 1.58
CA ILE A 43 8.72 1.32 1.60
C ILE A 43 9.58 0.97 0.39
N SER A 44 10.66 0.24 0.62
CA SER A 44 11.42 -0.43 -0.44
C SER A 44 11.05 -1.90 -0.48
N VAL A 45 10.85 -2.42 -1.68
CA VAL A 45 10.60 -3.85 -1.94
C VAL A 45 11.80 -4.39 -2.70
N ASP A 46 12.46 -5.38 -2.13
CA ASP A 46 13.51 -6.14 -2.79
C ASP A 46 12.92 -7.49 -3.24
N VAL A 47 13.16 -7.80 -4.52
CA VAL A 47 12.56 -8.92 -5.22
C VAL A 47 13.68 -9.77 -5.80
N PRO A 48 13.88 -11.01 -5.30
CA PRO A 48 14.87 -11.90 -5.87
C PRO A 48 14.48 -12.26 -7.30
N ASN A 49 15.48 -12.33 -8.19
CA ASN A 49 15.34 -12.68 -9.61
C ASN A 49 14.46 -11.72 -10.44
N HIS A 50 14.62 -10.41 -10.23
CA HIS A 50 14.01 -9.41 -11.11
C HIS A 50 14.51 -9.58 -12.56
N SER A 51 13.60 -9.91 -13.48
CA SER A 51 13.92 -10.03 -14.91
C SER A 51 14.11 -8.63 -15.50
N LYS A 52 15.35 -8.33 -15.93
CA LYS A 52 15.72 -7.07 -16.59
C LYS A 52 15.04 -6.89 -17.95
N ASP A 53 14.59 -7.98 -18.57
CA ASP A 53 14.03 -7.95 -19.93
C ASP A 53 12.61 -7.36 -20.00
N ILE A 54 12.02 -6.96 -18.86
CA ILE A 54 10.64 -6.49 -18.78
C ILE A 54 10.50 -5.07 -18.17
N GLU A 55 11.59 -4.29 -18.17
CA GLU A 55 11.72 -2.97 -17.52
C GLU A 55 10.86 -1.84 -18.12
N SER A 56 10.19 -2.05 -19.27
CA SER A 56 9.47 -0.98 -19.98
C SER A 56 8.11 -0.57 -19.38
N LYS A 57 7.69 -1.19 -18.27
CA LYS A 57 6.38 -0.95 -17.64
C LYS A 57 6.53 -0.76 -16.12
N PRO A 58 5.70 0.08 -15.49
CA PRO A 58 5.80 0.38 -14.06
C PRO A 58 5.59 -0.87 -13.18
N GLY A 59 6.34 -0.95 -12.08
CA GLY A 59 6.26 -2.00 -11.04
C GLY A 59 7.31 -3.11 -11.16
N HIS A 60 7.43 -3.92 -10.11
CA HIS A 60 8.29 -5.11 -10.12
C HIS A 60 7.64 -6.23 -10.93
N ARG A 61 8.46 -6.93 -11.72
CA ARG A 61 8.04 -8.06 -12.55
C ARG A 61 8.89 -9.27 -12.24
N ILE A 62 8.21 -10.39 -12.10
CA ILE A 62 8.79 -11.66 -11.68
C ILE A 62 8.35 -12.68 -12.72
N PHE A 63 9.32 -13.25 -13.42
CA PHE A 63 9.07 -14.37 -14.31
C PHE A 63 9.33 -15.66 -13.54
N LEU A 64 8.30 -16.48 -13.37
CA LEU A 64 8.38 -17.73 -12.61
C LEU A 64 8.86 -18.92 -13.46
N GLY A 65 9.24 -18.68 -14.71
CA GLY A 65 9.64 -19.74 -15.64
C GLY A 65 8.47 -20.35 -16.40
N TYR A 66 8.80 -21.36 -17.21
CA TYR A 66 7.80 -22.23 -17.83
C TYR A 66 7.38 -23.26 -16.80
N ILE A 67 6.10 -23.24 -16.44
CA ILE A 67 5.54 -24.09 -15.40
C ILE A 67 5.01 -25.35 -16.08
N GLU A 68 5.82 -26.41 -16.06
CA GLU A 68 5.46 -27.72 -16.64
C GLU A 68 4.74 -28.63 -15.61
N ASN A 69 4.95 -28.39 -14.32
CA ASN A 69 4.37 -29.13 -13.20
C ASN A 69 3.60 -28.21 -12.25
N THR A 70 2.60 -28.75 -11.55
CA THR A 70 1.81 -28.02 -10.53
C THR A 70 2.49 -27.93 -9.16
N ASP A 71 3.81 -28.10 -9.12
CA ASP A 71 4.56 -28.03 -7.86
C ASP A 71 4.53 -26.57 -7.34
N PRO A 72 4.27 -26.35 -6.03
CA PRO A 72 4.26 -25.02 -5.47
C PRO A 72 5.61 -24.31 -5.61
N ILE A 73 5.59 -23.10 -6.14
CA ILE A 73 6.74 -22.22 -6.26
C ILE A 73 6.76 -21.29 -5.05
N THR A 74 7.88 -21.24 -4.34
CA THR A 74 8.07 -20.34 -3.21
C THR A 74 8.81 -19.08 -3.65
N MET A 75 8.26 -17.92 -3.31
CA MET A 75 8.81 -16.61 -3.62
C MET A 75 8.93 -15.78 -2.35
N THR A 76 10.12 -15.28 -2.04
CA THR A 76 10.35 -14.43 -0.86
C THR A 76 10.57 -12.99 -1.30
N LEU A 77 9.75 -12.06 -0.80
CA LEU A 77 9.95 -10.62 -0.96
C LEU A 77 10.51 -10.05 0.33
N ARG A 78 11.42 -9.08 0.23
CA ARG A 78 11.92 -8.35 1.40
C ARG A 78 11.39 -6.93 1.39
N LEU A 79 10.63 -6.59 2.42
CA LEU A 79 10.08 -5.25 2.65
C LEU A 79 10.96 -4.50 3.64
N LYS A 80 11.30 -3.26 3.31
CA LYS A 80 12.01 -2.35 4.20
C LYS A 80 11.18 -1.09 4.41
N ASN A 81 10.92 -0.75 5.66
CA ASN A 81 10.36 0.54 6.03
C ASN A 81 11.49 1.56 6.09
N ASN A 82 11.38 2.65 5.34
CA ASN A 82 12.35 3.73 5.34
C ASN A 82 11.93 4.90 6.24
N SER A 83 10.82 4.76 6.96
CA SER A 83 10.25 5.79 7.83
C SER A 83 10.33 5.43 9.32
N GLY A 84 10.13 6.46 10.15
CA GLY A 84 9.96 6.32 11.60
C GLY A 84 8.57 5.84 12.03
N LEU A 85 7.68 5.51 11.09
CA LEU A 85 6.30 5.12 11.40
C LEU A 85 6.16 3.61 11.56
N LEU A 86 5.24 3.18 12.42
CA LEU A 86 4.75 1.81 12.42
C LEU A 86 3.72 1.64 11.30
N LEU A 87 4.03 0.82 10.29
CA LEU A 87 3.15 0.65 9.14
C LEU A 87 2.36 -0.65 9.25
N LYS A 88 1.04 -0.55 9.16
CA LYS A 88 0.18 -1.73 8.96
C LYS A 88 0.00 -1.94 7.48
N TYR A 89 0.20 -3.17 7.01
CA TYR A 89 0.09 -3.48 5.59
C TYR A 89 -0.67 -4.79 5.32
N LYS A 90 -1.13 -4.93 4.08
CA LYS A 90 -1.66 -6.18 3.54
C LYS A 90 -1.24 -6.33 2.08
N PHE A 91 -1.18 -7.56 1.61
CA PHE A 91 -1.13 -7.85 0.19
C PHE A 91 -2.52 -8.19 -0.33
N LYS A 92 -2.77 -7.88 -1.60
CA LYS A 92 -3.98 -8.28 -2.30
C LYS A 92 -3.65 -8.58 -3.75
N CYS A 93 -4.10 -9.74 -4.22
CA CYS A 93 -4.09 -10.08 -5.63
C CYS A 93 -5.15 -9.25 -6.35
N VAL A 94 -4.79 -8.64 -7.47
CA VAL A 94 -5.69 -7.89 -8.33
C VAL A 94 -5.58 -8.47 -9.73
N GLU A 95 -6.71 -8.90 -10.27
CA GLU A 95 -6.82 -9.35 -11.65
C GLU A 95 -6.62 -8.16 -12.59
N LYS A 96 -5.85 -8.39 -13.67
CA LYS A 96 -5.92 -7.49 -14.82
C LYS A 96 -7.05 -7.97 -15.72
N ASN A 97 -8.21 -7.33 -15.58
CA ASN A 97 -9.21 -7.31 -16.63
C ASN A 97 -8.58 -6.60 -17.82
N ASP A 98 -8.19 -7.35 -18.84
CA ASP A 98 -8.31 -6.85 -20.22
C ASP A 98 -8.43 -8.01 -21.21
N ASP A 99 -7.91 -9.22 -20.95
CA ASP A 99 -8.03 -10.34 -21.91
C ASP A 99 -8.01 -11.78 -21.33
N ILE A 100 -8.04 -11.96 -20.00
CA ILE A 100 -7.91 -13.31 -19.38
C ILE A 100 -9.20 -13.67 -18.62
N ALA A 101 -9.81 -14.79 -18.99
CA ALA A 101 -11.09 -15.28 -18.43
C ALA A 101 -10.96 -16.05 -17.10
N PHE A 102 -9.77 -16.05 -16.47
CA PHE A 102 -9.47 -16.90 -15.32
C PHE A 102 -9.02 -16.11 -14.10
N ASP A 103 -9.72 -16.32 -12.99
CA ASP A 103 -9.33 -15.88 -11.65
C ASP A 103 -8.11 -16.67 -11.19
N MET A 104 -6.97 -15.98 -11.06
CA MET A 104 -5.71 -16.54 -10.56
C MET A 104 -5.42 -16.13 -9.11
N SER A 105 -6.37 -15.50 -8.42
CA SER A 105 -6.19 -15.12 -7.02
C SER A 105 -5.98 -16.35 -6.13
N ASP A 106 -6.59 -17.49 -6.49
CA ASP A 106 -6.40 -18.78 -5.82
C ASP A 106 -5.00 -19.39 -5.99
N TRP A 107 -4.20 -18.93 -6.97
CA TRP A 107 -2.86 -19.46 -7.19
C TRP A 107 -1.87 -18.96 -6.15
N ILE A 108 -2.07 -17.73 -5.65
CA ILE A 108 -1.17 -17.11 -4.68
C ILE A 108 -1.81 -17.21 -3.31
N GLN A 109 -1.34 -18.15 -2.50
CA GLN A 109 -1.77 -18.22 -1.11
C GLN A 109 -1.08 -17.12 -0.32
N THR A 110 -1.85 -16.09 0.04
CA THR A 110 -1.36 -14.99 0.88
C THR A 110 -1.89 -15.14 2.30
N ASN A 111 -1.05 -15.56 3.25
CA ASN A 111 -1.41 -15.60 4.68
C ASN A 111 -1.17 -14.25 5.40
N TYR A 112 -0.99 -13.16 4.64
CA TYR A 112 -0.49 -11.88 5.16
C TYR A 112 -1.58 -10.81 5.27
N GLU A 113 -2.64 -11.13 6.01
CA GLU A 113 -3.57 -10.12 6.48
C GLU A 113 -3.00 -9.39 7.70
N ASN A 114 -3.21 -8.06 7.76
CA ASN A 114 -2.93 -7.23 8.95
C ASN A 114 -1.48 -7.31 9.47
N GLN A 115 -0.51 -7.35 8.57
CA GLN A 115 0.90 -7.38 8.94
C GLN A 115 1.38 -6.01 9.42
N VAL A 116 2.47 -6.02 10.19
CA VAL A 116 3.08 -4.81 10.75
C VAL A 116 4.54 -4.75 10.33
N LEU A 117 4.97 -3.58 9.88
CA LEU A 117 6.35 -3.28 9.53
C LEU A 117 6.87 -2.21 10.50
N ALA A 118 7.84 -2.61 11.33
CA ALA A 118 8.42 -1.74 12.34
C ALA A 118 9.13 -0.51 11.72
N PRO A 119 9.24 0.61 12.45
CA PRO A 119 10.04 1.77 12.04
C PRO A 119 11.46 1.35 11.66
N TYR A 120 11.92 1.78 10.48
CA TYR A 120 13.24 1.41 9.91
C TYR A 120 13.52 -0.10 9.81
N GLY A 121 12.48 -0.92 10.00
CA GLY A 121 12.57 -2.37 10.08
C GLY A 121 12.56 -3.02 8.71
N THR A 122 13.00 -4.28 8.69
CA THR A 122 12.94 -5.15 7.51
C THR A 122 12.12 -6.39 7.85
N SER A 123 11.32 -6.86 6.89
CA SER A 123 10.50 -8.07 7.02
C SER A 123 10.58 -8.88 5.73
N GLU A 124 10.58 -10.20 5.86
CA GLU A 124 10.53 -11.12 4.74
C GLU A 124 9.13 -11.72 4.63
N VAL A 125 8.58 -11.70 3.43
CA VAL A 125 7.23 -12.15 3.11
C VAL A 125 7.33 -13.27 2.09
N ILE A 126 6.82 -14.45 2.44
CA ILE A 126 7.00 -15.68 1.66
C ILE A 126 5.66 -16.05 1.02
N PHE A 127 5.58 -15.96 -0.29
CA PHE A 127 4.43 -16.36 -1.09
C PHE A 127 4.61 -17.78 -1.59
N GLN A 128 3.54 -18.56 -1.51
CA GLN A 128 3.44 -19.84 -2.20
C GLN A 128 2.51 -19.67 -3.39
N ILE A 129 3.04 -19.98 -4.57
CA ILE A 129 2.34 -19.87 -5.84
C ILE A 129 2.11 -21.29 -6.33
N THR A 130 0.86 -21.73 -6.38
CA THR A 130 0.47 -23.08 -6.81
C THR A 130 -0.29 -22.98 -8.14
N PRO A 131 0.37 -23.26 -9.27
CA PRO A 131 -0.26 -23.23 -10.58
C PRO A 131 -1.33 -24.32 -10.69
N LEU A 132 -2.54 -23.96 -11.13
CA LEU A 132 -3.60 -24.94 -11.36
C LEU A 132 -3.43 -25.58 -12.76
N LYS A 133 -3.73 -26.88 -12.88
CA LYS A 133 -3.63 -27.67 -14.12
C LYS A 133 -4.44 -27.12 -15.32
N CYS A 134 -5.32 -26.14 -15.11
CA CYS A 134 -6.26 -25.66 -16.11
C CYS A 134 -5.66 -24.75 -17.19
N CYS A 135 -4.44 -24.22 -17.00
CA CYS A 135 -3.82 -23.31 -17.95
C CYS A 135 -2.83 -24.04 -18.84
N THR A 136 -3.31 -24.58 -19.97
CA THR A 136 -2.44 -25.17 -21.01
C THR A 136 -2.31 -24.20 -22.18
N GLY A 137 -1.08 -23.76 -22.47
CA GLY A 137 -0.74 -23.06 -23.72
C GLY A 137 -0.63 -21.53 -23.69
N ASP A 138 -1.12 -20.86 -22.65
CA ASP A 138 -1.20 -19.38 -22.63
C ASP A 138 -0.33 -18.70 -21.56
N TYR A 139 0.14 -17.49 -21.88
CA TYR A 139 0.83 -16.61 -20.93
C TYR A 139 -0.14 -16.10 -19.87
N CYS A 140 0.05 -16.56 -18.64
CA CYS A 140 -0.73 -16.13 -17.49
C CYS A 140 -0.02 -14.97 -16.76
N ASN A 141 -0.76 -13.93 -16.38
CA ASN A 141 -0.23 -12.86 -15.54
C ASN A 141 -1.21 -12.51 -14.41
N THR A 142 -0.67 -12.15 -13.26
CA THR A 142 -1.42 -11.65 -12.10
C THR A 142 -0.65 -10.51 -11.48
N SER A 143 -1.34 -9.61 -10.78
CA SER A 143 -0.71 -8.47 -10.11
C SER A 143 -0.92 -8.57 -8.61
N LEU A 144 0.18 -8.57 -7.86
CA LEU A 144 0.15 -8.47 -6.40
C LEU A 144 0.37 -7.01 -5.98
N ARG A 145 -0.57 -6.44 -5.23
CA ARG A 145 -0.47 -5.06 -4.73
C ARG A 145 -0.26 -5.04 -3.22
N LEU A 146 0.70 -4.23 -2.77
CA LEU A 146 0.94 -3.91 -1.36
C LEU A 146 0.10 -2.68 -0.98
N PHE A 147 -0.72 -2.82 0.06
CA PHE A 147 -1.53 -1.73 0.60
C PHE A 147 -1.09 -1.38 2.02
N ILE A 148 -0.93 -0.07 2.27
CA ILE A 148 -0.72 0.47 3.62
C ILE A 148 -2.07 0.90 4.18
N LYS A 149 -2.35 0.45 5.40
CA LYS A 149 -3.62 0.68 6.09
C LYS A 149 -3.58 1.97 6.90
N ASP A 150 -4.76 2.48 7.20
CA ASP A 150 -4.98 3.62 8.10
C ASP A 150 -4.24 4.90 7.67
N VAL A 151 -4.03 5.08 6.35
CA VAL A 151 -3.39 6.28 5.78
C VAL A 151 -4.46 7.33 5.46
N PRO A 152 -4.42 8.53 6.05
CA PRO A 152 -5.30 9.63 5.67
C PRO A 152 -5.03 10.08 4.24
N ILE A 153 -6.08 10.36 3.45
CA ILE A 153 -5.94 10.85 2.07
C ILE A 153 -5.15 12.16 2.03
N THR A 154 -5.34 13.04 3.02
CA THR A 154 -4.63 14.32 3.18
C THR A 154 -3.13 14.16 3.42
N SER A 155 -2.67 12.95 3.70
CA SER A 155 -1.26 12.63 3.94
C SER A 155 -0.58 12.06 2.69
N LEU A 156 -1.27 11.89 1.56
CA LEU A 156 -0.66 11.40 0.32
C LEU A 156 0.09 12.53 -0.41
N GLU A 157 1.28 12.24 -0.94
CA GLU A 157 2.06 13.22 -1.70
C GLU A 157 1.40 13.51 -3.06
N GLU A 158 1.10 14.78 -3.35
CA GLU A 158 0.28 15.20 -4.51
C GLU A 158 0.86 14.79 -5.88
N ASN A 159 2.19 14.64 -5.98
CA ASN A 159 2.89 14.33 -7.24
C ASN A 159 3.07 12.83 -7.49
N GLU A 160 2.39 11.96 -6.74
CA GLU A 160 2.54 10.51 -6.88
C GLU A 160 1.20 9.80 -7.14
N GLU A 161 1.21 8.87 -8.09
CA GLU A 161 0.05 8.01 -8.36
C GLU A 161 -0.12 6.95 -7.26
N PHE A 162 -1.23 7.00 -6.51
CA PHE A 162 -1.62 6.00 -5.53
C PHE A 162 -2.93 5.30 -5.92
N VAL A 163 -3.04 4.02 -5.56
CA VAL A 163 -4.30 3.28 -5.59
C VAL A 163 -4.90 3.29 -4.19
N ILE A 164 -6.11 3.85 -4.04
CA ILE A 164 -6.79 3.99 -2.75
C ILE A 164 -7.91 2.96 -2.63
N GLU A 165 -7.95 2.20 -1.54
CA GLU A 165 -9.04 1.27 -1.19
C GLU A 165 -9.70 1.71 0.12
N THR A 166 -10.96 2.14 0.07
CA THR A 166 -11.72 2.57 1.25
C THR A 166 -12.63 1.44 1.77
N GLN A 167 -12.78 1.32 3.10
CA GLN A 167 -13.60 0.25 3.71
C GLN A 167 -15.11 0.41 3.48
N ASN A 168 -15.58 1.56 2.96
CA ASN A 168 -16.99 1.79 2.64
C ASN A 168 -17.22 1.82 1.13
N ARG A 169 -17.86 0.77 0.61
CA ARG A 169 -18.42 0.77 -0.74
C ARG A 169 -19.52 1.82 -0.86
N SER A 170 -19.25 2.87 -1.63
CA SER A 170 -20.13 3.58 -2.59
C SER A 170 -19.71 5.04 -2.80
N LEU A 171 -18.44 5.26 -3.14
CA LEU A 171 -18.06 6.40 -3.97
C LEU A 171 -17.78 5.87 -5.37
N ARG A 172 -18.84 5.37 -6.03
CA ARG A 172 -18.81 4.95 -7.43
C ARG A 172 -18.62 6.13 -8.41
N GLU A 173 -18.28 7.33 -7.92
CA GLU A 173 -18.15 8.56 -8.71
C GLU A 173 -16.89 9.40 -8.36
N LEU A 174 -15.94 8.90 -7.57
CA LEU A 174 -14.72 9.66 -7.23
C LEU A 174 -13.39 8.94 -7.55
N VAL A 175 -13.47 7.81 -8.26
CA VAL A 175 -12.29 7.03 -8.71
C VAL A 175 -12.40 6.76 -10.21
N GLU A 176 -12.78 7.76 -10.98
CA GLU A 176 -12.17 7.92 -12.31
C GLU A 176 -10.96 8.82 -12.07
N ASP A 177 -9.77 8.22 -12.12
CA ASP A 177 -8.48 8.89 -12.23
C ASP A 177 -8.38 10.23 -11.49
N VAL A 178 -7.99 10.21 -10.21
CA VAL A 178 -7.36 11.39 -9.61
C VAL A 178 -5.93 11.47 -10.18
N LEU A 179 -5.89 11.89 -11.43
CA LEU A 179 -4.73 12.38 -12.17
C LEU A 179 -4.47 13.78 -11.62
N VAL A 180 -3.78 13.88 -10.48
CA VAL A 180 -3.23 15.17 -10.05
C VAL A 180 -2.06 15.45 -10.98
N LYS A 181 -2.22 16.44 -11.85
CA LYS A 181 -1.18 16.94 -12.77
C LYS A 181 -0.20 17.85 -12.06
#